data_AF-A0A7Y6PIU5-F1
#
_entry.id   AF-A0A7Y6PIU5-F1
#
_cell.length_a   1.000
_cell.length_b   1.000
_cell.length_c   1.000
_cell.angle_alpha   90.00
_cell.angle_beta   90.00
_cell.angle_gamma   90.00
#
_symmetry.space_group_name_H-M   'P 1'
#
loop_
_entity.id
_entity.type
_entity.pdbx_description
1 polymer ?
#
loop_
_entity_poly.entity_id
_entity_poly.type
_entity_poly.pdbx_seq_one_letter_code
_entity_poly.pdbx_strand_id
1 'polypeptide(L)'
;NAGHRAIAGLEKCFDVEVITQNVDNLHERAGSSRVTHLHGELTKLRSSRDPELIVPIDGWEQRLDATAPDGSLLRPHIVFFGEAVPMFERAAEIAGTAD
;
A
#
# COMPACT_ATOMS: atom_id res chain seq x y z
N ASN A 1 3.98 16.27 -0.12
CA ASN A 1 4.88 17.47 -0.13
C ASN A 1 5.07 17.93 -1.58
N ALA A 2 6.02 18.83 -1.88
CA ALA A 2 6.26 19.28 -3.26
C ALA A 2 6.65 18.14 -4.21
N GLY A 3 7.47 17.18 -3.78
CA GLY A 3 7.86 16.02 -4.59
C GLY A 3 6.66 15.15 -4.99
N HIS A 4 5.80 14.81 -4.03
CA HIS A 4 4.60 14.01 -4.32
C HIS A 4 3.65 14.72 -5.30
N ARG A 5 3.49 16.05 -5.17
CA ARG A 5 2.66 16.84 -6.10
C ARG A 5 3.29 16.96 -7.49
N ALA A 6 4.62 16.99 -7.57
CA ALA A 6 5.32 17.00 -8.84
C ALA A 6 5.08 15.67 -9.60
N ILE A 7 5.20 14.54 -8.90
CA ILE A 7 4.91 13.20 -9.45
C ILE A 7 3.46 13.11 -9.93
N ALA A 8 2.48 13.48 -9.09
CA ALA A 8 1.07 13.51 -9.50
C ALA A 8 0.82 14.47 -10.67
N GLY A 9 1.61 15.53 -10.80
CA GLY A 9 1.55 16.47 -11.92
C GLY A 9 1.98 15.86 -13.26
N LEU A 10 2.85 14.84 -13.25
CA LEU A 10 3.31 14.15 -14.47
C LEU A 10 2.18 13.38 -15.16
N GLU A 11 1.21 12.87 -14.40
CA GLU A 11 0.02 12.17 -14.94
C GLU A 11 -0.80 13.03 -15.92
N LYS A 12 -0.62 14.36 -15.92
CA LYS A 12 -1.29 15.25 -16.89
C LYS A 12 -0.74 15.12 -18.32
N CYS A 13 0.50 14.65 -18.45
CA CYS A 13 1.23 14.66 -19.71
C CYS A 13 1.74 13.27 -20.10
N PHE A 14 1.78 12.32 -19.17
CA PHE A 14 2.38 11.01 -19.35
C PHE A 14 1.51 9.93 -18.72
N ASP A 15 1.68 8.68 -19.17
CA ASP A 15 1.22 7.54 -18.39
C ASP A 15 2.22 7.25 -17.28
N VAL A 16 1.78 7.35 -16.02
CA VAL A 16 2.66 7.29 -14.85
C VAL A 16 2.17 6.22 -13.90
N GLU A 17 3.07 5.34 -13.51
CA GLU A 17 2.89 4.34 -12.47
C GLU A 17 3.81 4.67 -11.29
N VAL A 18 3.25 4.83 -10.10
CA VAL A 18 4.02 5.06 -8.88
C VAL A 18 4.21 3.75 -8.14
N ILE A 19 5.42 3.19 -8.19
CA ILE A 19 5.82 2.05 -7.35
C ILE A 19 6.52 2.61 -6.11
N THR A 20 5.99 2.33 -4.91
CA THR A 20 6.53 2.88 -3.66
C THR A 20 6.81 1.82 -2.61
N GLN A 21 7.90 2.02 -1.87
CA GLN A 21 8.24 1.27 -0.65
C GLN A 21 7.62 1.89 0.61
N ASN A 22 7.08 3.10 0.52
CA ASN A 22 6.45 3.78 1.64
C ASN A 22 5.10 3.12 1.95
N VAL A 23 4.74 3.14 3.23
CA VAL A 23 3.43 2.63 3.71
C VAL A 23 2.42 3.76 3.92
N ASP A 24 2.87 5.02 3.91
CA ASP A 24 1.97 6.17 3.99
C ASP A 24 1.20 6.39 2.67
N ASN A 25 0.15 7.20 2.73
CA ASN A 25 -0.71 7.52 1.58
C ASN A 25 -0.42 8.90 0.96
N LEU A 26 0.83 9.38 1.03
CA LEU A 26 1.17 10.73 0.59
C LEU A 26 1.09 10.91 -0.94
N HIS A 27 1.21 9.84 -1.71
CA HIS A 27 1.05 9.87 -3.17
C HIS A 27 -0.41 10.08 -3.58
N GLU A 28 -1.31 9.31 -2.97
CA GLU A 28 -2.76 9.40 -3.14
C GLU A 28 -3.26 10.78 -2.70
N ARG A 29 -2.81 11.24 -1.51
CA ARG A 29 -3.16 12.57 -1.00
C ARG A 29 -2.63 13.71 -1.88
N ALA A 30 -1.55 13.47 -2.63
CA ALA A 30 -1.03 14.43 -3.60
C ALA A 30 -1.74 14.37 -4.96
N GLY A 31 -2.57 13.36 -5.20
CA GLY A 31 -3.38 13.18 -6.40
C GLY A 31 -2.83 12.16 -7.40
N SER A 32 -1.84 11.34 -7.03
CA SER A 32 -1.41 10.23 -7.90
C SER A 32 -2.53 9.19 -7.97
N SER A 33 -2.88 8.73 -9.16
CA SER A 33 -4.04 7.84 -9.38
C SER A 33 -3.67 6.36 -9.53
N ARG A 34 -2.42 6.06 -9.92
CA ARG A 34 -1.90 4.70 -10.11
C ARG A 34 -0.72 4.46 -9.17
N VAL A 35 -1.00 3.91 -7.99
CA VAL A 35 0.01 3.66 -6.94
C VAL A 35 0.05 2.18 -6.59
N THR A 36 1.24 1.58 -6.64
CA THR A 36 1.53 0.22 -6.23
C THR A 36 2.40 0.24 -4.96
N HIS A 37 1.82 -0.17 -3.83
CA HIS A 37 2.52 -0.28 -2.55
C HIS A 37 3.22 -1.62 -2.42
N LEU A 38 4.56 -1.61 -2.42
CA LEU A 38 5.35 -2.82 -2.22
C LEU A 38 5.22 -3.36 -0.79
N HIS A 39 5.24 -2.47 0.20
CA HIS A 39 5.27 -2.85 1.62
C HIS A 39 3.91 -2.75 2.31
N GLY A 40 2.82 -2.71 1.54
CA GLY A 40 1.47 -2.53 2.05
C GLY A 40 1.17 -1.08 2.45
N GLU A 41 0.12 -0.88 3.23
CA GLU A 41 -0.51 0.42 3.49
C GLU A 41 -0.80 0.59 4.98
N LEU A 42 -0.37 1.73 5.54
CA LEU A 42 -0.52 2.08 6.96
C LEU A 42 -1.99 2.27 7.36
N THR A 43 -2.85 2.61 6.40
CA THR A 43 -4.29 2.82 6.59
C THR A 43 -5.09 1.52 6.58
N LYS A 44 -4.43 0.36 6.51
CA LYS A 44 -5.07 -0.94 6.38
C LYS A 44 -4.52 -1.93 7.41
N LEU A 45 -5.40 -2.84 7.81
CA LEU A 45 -5.11 -4.02 8.63
C LEU A 45 -5.41 -5.26 7.80
N ARG A 46 -4.81 -6.39 8.16
CA ARG A 46 -5.12 -7.71 7.57
C ARG A 46 -5.28 -8.78 8.63
N SER A 47 -5.99 -9.85 8.28
CA SER A 47 -6.01 -11.07 9.09
C SER A 47 -4.60 -11.64 9.26
N SER A 48 -4.35 -12.21 10.44
CA SER A 48 -3.13 -12.96 10.73
C SER A 48 -3.14 -14.38 10.13
N ARG A 49 -4.30 -14.86 9.68
CA ARG A 49 -4.49 -16.18 9.07
C ARG A 49 -4.63 -16.09 7.54
N ASP A 50 -5.39 -15.11 7.05
CA ASP A 50 -5.67 -14.89 5.64
C ASP A 50 -5.12 -13.52 5.20
N PRO A 51 -4.00 -13.47 4.45
CA PRO A 51 -3.38 -12.21 4.07
C PRO A 51 -4.21 -11.36 3.11
N GLU A 52 -5.18 -11.96 2.40
CA GLU A 52 -6.06 -11.29 1.45
C GLU A 52 -7.27 -10.64 2.13
N LEU A 53 -7.57 -11.02 3.37
CA LEU A 53 -8.62 -10.41 4.17
C LEU A 53 -8.13 -9.09 4.77
N ILE A 54 -8.28 -8.02 4.01
CA ILE A 54 -7.82 -6.67 4.33
C ILE A 54 -9.00 -5.78 4.71
N VAL A 55 -8.84 -4.99 5.77
CA VAL A 55 -9.85 -4.04 6.27
C VAL A 55 -9.20 -2.68 6.51
N PRO A 56 -9.93 -1.56 6.39
CA PRO A 56 -9.39 -0.26 6.76
C PRO A 56 -9.15 -0.19 8.27
N ILE A 57 -8.15 0.60 8.70
CA ILE A 57 -8.03 1.00 10.10
C ILE A 57 -9.10 2.07 10.41
N ASP A 58 -9.76 1.94 11.56
CA ASP A 58 -10.67 2.97 12.07
C ASP A 58 -9.94 3.85 13.09
N GLY A 59 -9.88 5.15 12.83
CA GLY A 59 -9.09 6.09 13.63
C GLY A 59 -7.58 5.95 13.45
N TRP A 60 -6.84 6.16 14.53
CA TRP A 60 -5.36 6.19 14.53
C TRP A 60 -4.73 5.01 15.29
N GLU A 61 -5.52 4.24 16.02
CA GLU A 61 -5.05 3.18 16.91
C GLU A 61 -5.65 1.83 16.51
N GLN A 62 -4.78 0.82 16.37
CA GLN A 62 -5.21 -0.56 16.29
C GLN A 62 -5.22 -1.16 17.70
N ARG A 63 -6.40 -1.61 18.16
CA ARG A 63 -6.47 -2.39 19.41
C ARG A 63 -5.80 -3.75 19.24
N LEU A 64 -5.02 -4.16 20.24
CA LEU A 64 -4.31 -5.45 20.25
C LEU A 64 -5.24 -6.66 20.21
N ASP A 65 -6.48 -6.52 20.70
CA ASP A 65 -7.49 -7.57 20.74
C ASP A 65 -8.46 -7.50 19.56
N ALA A 66 -8.22 -6.63 18.57
CA ALA A 66 -9.09 -6.51 17.42
C ALA A 66 -9.01 -7.77 16.54
N THR A 67 -10.18 -8.29 16.17
CA THR A 67 -10.29 -9.47 15.33
C THR A 67 -10.73 -9.15 13.92
N ALA A 68 -10.22 -9.91 12.97
CA ALA A 68 -10.68 -9.91 11.59
C ALA A 68 -12.05 -10.60 11.48
N PRO A 69 -12.78 -10.40 10.37
CA PRO A 69 -14.03 -11.12 10.08
C PRO A 69 -13.93 -12.66 10.18
N ASP A 70 -12.74 -13.23 10.01
CA ASP A 70 -12.46 -14.67 10.13
C ASP A 70 -12.16 -15.14 11.56
N GLY A 71 -12.27 -14.24 12.55
CA GLY A 71 -12.04 -14.48 13.97
C GLY A 71 -10.56 -14.54 14.39
N SER A 72 -9.62 -14.36 13.47
CA SER A 72 -8.19 -14.24 13.80
C SER A 72 -7.84 -12.83 14.29
N LEU A 73 -6.63 -12.63 14.84
CA LEU A 73 -6.17 -11.28 15.20
C LEU A 73 -5.89 -10.46 13.95
N LEU A 74 -6.26 -9.18 13.98
CA LEU A 74 -5.79 -8.22 13.00
C LEU A 74 -4.33 -7.86 13.27
N ARG A 75 -3.59 -7.62 12.20
CA ARG A 75 -2.25 -7.03 12.23
C ARG A 75 -2.16 -5.91 11.20
N PRO A 76 -1.17 -5.01 11.27
CA PRO A 76 -0.95 -4.03 10.21
C PRO A 76 -0.81 -4.71 8.85
N HIS A 77 -1.42 -4.12 7.82
CA HIS A 77 -1.22 -4.52 6.43
C HIS A 77 0.09 -3.93 5.91
N ILE A 78 1.17 -4.29 6.59
CA ILE A 78 2.54 -3.88 6.27
C ILE A 78 3.41 -5.14 6.17
N VAL A 79 4.35 -5.11 5.23
CA VAL A 79 5.39 -6.12 5.07
C VAL A 79 6.52 -5.82 6.06
N PHE A 80 6.78 -6.75 6.98
CA PHE A 80 7.94 -6.67 7.89
C PHE A 80 9.18 -7.32 7.27
N PHE A 81 10.35 -7.02 7.85
CA PHE A 81 11.58 -7.71 7.48
C PHE A 81 11.44 -9.22 7.64
N GLY A 82 11.84 -9.96 6.61
CA GLY A 82 11.71 -11.42 6.55
C GLY A 82 10.37 -11.92 6.00
N GLU A 83 9.42 -11.03 5.70
CA GLU A 83 8.16 -11.39 5.03
C GLU A 83 8.29 -11.28 3.51
N ALA A 84 7.45 -12.05 2.81
CA ALA A 84 7.30 -11.91 1.36
C ALA A 84 6.67 -10.55 1.01
N VAL A 85 7.05 -10.02 -0.16
CA VAL A 85 6.57 -8.75 -0.72
C VAL A 85 5.53 -9.09 -1.80
N PRO A 86 4.21 -9.08 -1.52
CA PRO A 86 3.22 -9.66 -2.44
C PRO A 86 3.15 -8.95 -3.79
N MET A 87 3.36 -7.63 -3.79
CA MET A 87 3.28 -6.79 -5.00
C MET A 87 4.58 -6.77 -5.82
N PHE A 88 5.59 -7.55 -5.45
CA PHE A 88 6.91 -7.51 -6.11
C PHE A 88 6.82 -7.91 -7.59
N GLU A 89 6.18 -9.04 -7.90
CA GLU A 89 6.00 -9.52 -9.29
C GLU A 89 5.22 -8.49 -10.11
N ARG A 90 4.13 -7.96 -9.55
CA ARG A 90 3.32 -6.94 -10.22
C ARG A 90 4.13 -5.67 -10.51
N ALA A 91 4.94 -5.22 -9.57
CA ALA A 91 5.82 -4.07 -9.76
C ALA A 91 6.91 -4.33 -10.80
N ALA A 92 7.46 -5.55 -10.84
CA ALA A 92 8.43 -5.96 -11.85
C ALA A 92 7.80 -5.97 -13.26
N GLU A 93 6.56 -6.44 -13.41
CA GLU A 93 5.81 -6.36 -14.68
C GLU A 93 5.63 -4.91 -15.13
N ILE A 94 5.15 -4.04 -14.23
CA ILE A 94 4.96 -2.61 -14.53
C ILE A 94 6.28 -2.00 -14.99
N ALA A 95 7.35 -2.18 -14.20
CA ALA A 95 8.67 -1.66 -14.51
C ALA A 95 9.24 -2.21 -15.83
N GLY A 96 8.94 -3.47 -16.15
CA GLY A 96 9.35 -4.11 -17.40
C GLY A 96 8.66 -3.57 -18.65
N THR A 97 7.57 -2.81 -18.49
CA THR A 97 6.84 -2.16 -19.59
C THR A 97 7.12 -0.67 -19.75
N ALA A 98 7.97 -0.09 -18.88
CA ALA A 98 8.31 1.33 -18.95
C ALA A 98 9.24 1.65 -20.14
N ASP A 99 8.99 2.77 -20.81
CA ASP A 99 9.78 3.31 -21.93
C ASP A 99 11.13 3.92 -21.50
#